data_AF-B5VTG7-F1
#
_entry.id   AF-B5VTG7-F1
#
_cell.length_a   1.000
_cell.length_b   1.000
_cell.length_c   1.000
_cell.angle_alpha   90.00
_cell.angle_beta   90.00
_cell.angle_gamma   90.00
#
_symmetry.space_group_name_H-M   'P 1'
#
loop_
_entity.id
_entity.type
_entity.pdbx_description
1 polymer ?
#
loop_
_entity_poly.entity_id
_entity_poly.type
_entity_poly.pdbx_seq_one_letter_code
_entity_poly.pdbx_strand_id
1 'polypeptide(L)'
;MSQLARCRNIKVAYISGWACSSTLVGSTNEVSPDFGDYPYDTVPNQVERIFKAQQLHDRKAFLEASIKGSTPVDYLKPIIADADMGHGGPTTVMKVAKLFAEKGAAGIHLEDQMVGGKRCGHLSGAVLVPTATHLMRLISTRFQWD
;
A
#
# COMPACT_ATOMS: atom_id res chain seq x y z
N MET A 1 1.90 12.56 5.51
CA MET A 1 0.68 11.99 6.11
C MET A 1 0.12 12.75 7.31
N SER A 2 0.95 13.23 8.24
CA SER A 2 0.45 14.03 9.39
C SER A 2 -0.36 15.27 8.99
N GLN A 3 -0.02 15.92 7.88
CA GLN A 3 -0.81 17.03 7.33
C GLN A 3 -2.16 16.57 6.77
N LEU A 4 -2.18 15.46 6.02
CA LEU A 4 -3.40 14.89 5.46
C LEU A 4 -4.40 14.48 6.56
N ALA A 5 -3.92 13.91 7.66
CA ALA A 5 -4.76 13.55 8.80
C ALA A 5 -5.46 14.75 9.47
N ARG A 6 -4.89 15.95 9.38
CA ARG A 6 -5.50 17.20 9.88
C ARG A 6 -6.60 17.72 8.97
N CYS A 7 -6.61 17.33 7.69
CA CYS A 7 -7.68 17.66 6.76
C CYS A 7 -8.91 16.81 7.08
N ARG A 8 -9.93 17.40 7.70
CA ARG A 8 -11.15 16.70 8.15
C ARG A 8 -11.87 15.90 7.06
N ASN A 9 -11.73 16.32 5.80
CA ASN A 9 -12.38 15.71 4.64
C ASN A 9 -11.62 14.50 4.09
N ILE A 10 -10.35 14.31 4.47
CA ILE A 10 -9.55 13.17 4.04
C ILE A 10 -9.67 12.08 5.11
N LYS A 11 -10.34 10.99 4.74
CA LYS A 11 -10.64 9.87 5.65
C LYS A 11 -9.68 8.70 5.50
N VAL A 12 -9.02 8.59 4.36
CA VAL A 12 -8.21 7.43 3.97
C VAL A 12 -6.87 7.93 3.43
N ALA A 13 -5.81 7.19 3.70
CA ALA A 13 -4.51 7.35 3.07
C ALA A 13 -4.38 6.37 1.91
N TYR A 14 -3.91 6.84 0.76
CA TYR A 14 -3.61 5.98 -0.37
C TYR A 14 -2.10 5.89 -0.57
N ILE A 15 -1.59 4.67 -0.74
CA ILE A 15 -0.19 4.40 -1.10
C ILE A 15 -0.17 3.85 -2.52
N SER A 16 0.39 4.63 -3.43
CA SER A 16 0.47 4.32 -4.86
C SER A 16 1.76 3.55 -5.18
N GLY A 17 1.64 2.48 -5.98
CA GLY A 17 2.78 1.76 -6.55
C GLY A 17 3.59 2.64 -7.50
N TRP A 18 2.90 3.35 -8.40
CA TRP A 18 3.49 4.36 -9.30
C TRP A 18 4.36 5.37 -8.54
N ALA A 19 3.85 5.94 -7.46
CA ALA A 19 4.60 6.91 -6.67
C ALA A 19 5.81 6.26 -5.99
N CYS A 20 5.67 5.04 -5.46
CA CYS A 20 6.79 4.31 -4.88
C CYS A 20 7.87 4.04 -5.93
N SER A 21 7.51 3.57 -7.12
CA SER A 21 8.44 3.35 -8.25
C SER A 21 9.35 4.55 -8.52
N SER A 22 8.80 5.76 -8.44
CA SER A 22 9.53 7.00 -8.76
C SER A 22 10.17 7.70 -7.57
N THR A 23 9.82 7.33 -6.33
CA THR A 23 10.24 8.10 -5.13
C THR A 23 10.83 7.25 -4.02
N LEU A 24 10.60 5.94 -4.06
CA LEU A 24 10.97 5.03 -3.02
C LEU A 24 11.09 3.59 -3.54
N VAL A 25 12.32 3.15 -3.76
CA VAL A 25 12.67 1.73 -3.93
C VAL A 25 13.67 1.38 -2.83
N GLY A 26 13.22 0.56 -1.87
CA GLY A 26 13.84 0.45 -0.55
C GLY A 26 15.35 0.14 -0.57
N SER A 27 15.73 -0.99 -1.15
CA SER A 27 17.10 -1.53 -1.04
C SER A 27 18.11 -0.91 -2.01
N THR A 28 17.65 -0.28 -3.09
CA THR A 28 18.53 0.18 -4.18
C THR A 28 18.49 1.69 -4.38
N ASN A 29 17.47 2.39 -3.86
CA ASN A 29 17.16 3.79 -4.18
C ASN A 29 17.06 4.06 -5.69
N GLU A 30 16.88 3.02 -6.49
CA GLU A 30 16.61 3.16 -7.91
C GLU A 30 15.25 3.79 -8.12
N VAL A 31 15.05 4.38 -9.29
CA VAL A 31 13.77 4.94 -9.70
C VAL A 31 13.39 4.36 -11.05
N SER A 32 12.12 4.03 -11.22
CA SER A 32 11.60 3.49 -12.48
C SER A 32 10.21 4.04 -12.78
N PRO A 33 9.81 4.02 -14.07
CA PRO A 33 8.40 4.12 -14.42
C PRO A 33 7.59 2.99 -13.78
N ASP A 34 6.28 3.12 -13.86
CA ASP A 34 5.34 2.20 -13.22
C ASP A 34 5.20 0.85 -13.93
N PHE A 35 6.22 0.01 -13.75
CA PHE A 35 6.31 -1.34 -14.31
C PHE A 35 6.09 -2.44 -13.26
N GLY A 36 6.01 -2.08 -11.96
CA GLY A 36 5.88 -3.05 -10.87
C GLY A 36 7.07 -4.02 -10.77
N ASP A 37 8.25 -3.57 -11.24
CA ASP A 37 9.50 -4.33 -11.29
C ASP A 37 10.39 -4.10 -10.05
N TYR A 38 10.03 -3.14 -9.20
CA TYR A 38 10.65 -2.96 -7.90
C TYR A 38 10.46 -4.19 -6.99
N PRO A 39 11.34 -4.40 -6.00
CA PRO A 39 11.18 -5.44 -5.00
C PRO A 39 9.78 -5.40 -4.35
N TYR A 40 9.14 -6.56 -4.23
CA TYR A 40 7.73 -6.67 -3.81
C TYR A 40 7.45 -6.16 -2.38
N ASP A 41 8.47 -5.91 -1.59
CA ASP A 41 8.38 -5.33 -0.25
C ASP A 41 8.39 -3.78 -0.27
N THR A 42 8.60 -3.15 -1.43
CA THR A 42 8.66 -1.70 -1.60
C THR A 42 7.41 -0.99 -1.08
N VAL A 43 6.23 -1.34 -1.58
CA VAL A 43 4.97 -0.72 -1.15
C VAL A 43 4.59 -1.10 0.29
N PRO A 44 4.71 -2.37 0.73
CA PRO A 44 4.53 -2.73 2.15
C PRO A 44 5.44 -1.93 3.11
N ASN A 45 6.70 -1.69 2.74
CA ASN A 45 7.62 -0.88 3.55
C ASN A 45 7.16 0.57 3.63
N GLN A 46 6.57 1.12 2.56
CA GLN A 46 5.99 2.46 2.60
C GLN A 46 4.75 2.53 3.49
N VAL A 47 3.89 1.51 3.44
CA VAL A 47 2.74 1.38 4.33
C VAL A 47 3.20 1.44 5.79
N GLU A 48 4.22 0.67 6.16
CA GLU A 48 4.75 0.67 7.54
C GLU A 48 5.33 2.03 7.95
N ARG A 49 6.06 2.71 7.05
CA ARG A 49 6.57 4.06 7.33
C ARG A 49 5.45 5.03 7.66
N ILE A 50 4.38 4.99 6.87
CA ILE A 50 3.19 5.83 7.10
C ILE A 50 2.47 5.43 8.38
N PHE A 51 2.25 4.14 8.61
CA PHE A 51 1.56 3.65 9.80
C PHE A 51 2.32 4.01 11.09
N LYS A 52 3.64 3.82 11.13
CA LYS A 52 4.50 4.25 12.25
C LYS A 52 4.44 5.77 12.47
N ALA A 53 4.41 6.56 11.40
CA ALA A 53 4.26 8.01 11.51
C ALA A 53 2.89 8.39 12.10
N GLN A 54 1.80 7.74 11.68
CA GLN A 54 0.48 7.95 12.25
C GLN A 54 0.47 7.63 13.75
N GLN A 55 1.00 6.47 14.16
CA GLN A 55 1.11 6.09 15.58
C GLN A 55 1.90 7.09 16.43
N LEU A 56 3.02 7.60 15.90
CA LEU A 56 3.81 8.62 16.60
C LEU A 56 3.00 9.91 16.82
N HIS A 57 2.34 10.39 15.77
CA HIS A 57 1.55 11.61 15.83
C HIS A 57 0.30 11.47 16.69
N ASP A 58 -0.33 10.29 16.70
CA ASP A 58 -1.46 9.95 17.56
C ASP A 58 -1.06 10.03 19.04
N ARG A 59 0.02 9.35 19.44
CA ARG A 59 0.56 9.44 20.82
C ARG A 59 0.87 10.87 21.25
N LYS A 60 1.45 11.66 20.35
CA LYS A 60 1.74 13.08 20.60
C LYS A 60 0.44 13.87 20.82
N ALA A 61 -0.55 13.68 19.96
CA ALA A 61 -1.82 14.40 20.03
C ALA A 61 -2.61 14.05 21.29
N PHE A 62 -2.60 12.78 21.70
CA PHE A 62 -3.19 12.33 22.94
C PHE A 62 -2.57 13.00 24.17
N LEU A 63 -1.23 13.09 24.22
CA LEU A 63 -0.52 13.77 25.30
C LEU A 63 -0.84 15.28 25.33
N GLU A 64 -0.82 15.94 24.18
CA GLU A 64 -1.14 17.37 24.08
C GLU A 64 -2.59 17.67 24.50
N ALA A 65 -3.54 16.83 24.08
CA ALA A 65 -4.95 16.91 24.47
C ALA A 65 -5.14 16.74 25.99
N SER A 66 -4.40 15.81 26.61
CA SER A 66 -4.46 15.56 28.05
C SER A 66 -3.98 16.77 28.87
N ILE A 67 -3.04 17.56 28.35
CA ILE A 67 -2.50 18.75 29.02
C ILE A 67 -3.36 20.00 28.76
N LYS A 68 -3.79 20.19 27.51
CA LYS A 68 -4.44 21.44 27.05
C LYS A 68 -5.97 21.39 27.05
N GLY A 69 -6.57 20.22 27.26
CA GLY A 69 -8.02 20.03 27.24
C GLY A 69 -8.64 20.21 25.86
N SER A 70 -7.96 19.79 24.79
CA SER A 70 -8.45 19.87 23.40
C SER A 70 -8.88 18.52 22.86
N THR A 71 -9.73 18.50 21.84
CA THR A 71 -10.07 17.26 21.12
C THR A 71 -8.87 16.81 20.28
N PRO A 72 -8.33 15.59 20.48
CA PRO A 72 -7.19 15.12 19.71
C PRO A 72 -7.57 14.92 18.23
N VAL A 73 -6.61 15.17 17.35
CA VAL A 73 -6.76 14.85 15.92
C VAL A 73 -6.62 13.34 15.74
N ASP A 74 -7.54 12.73 15.01
CA ASP A 74 -7.44 11.32 14.61
C ASP A 74 -6.41 11.16 13.48
N TYR A 75 -5.22 10.65 13.84
CA TYR A 75 -4.14 10.35 12.89
C TYR A 75 -4.23 8.96 12.27
N LEU A 76 -4.99 8.03 12.86
CA LEU A 76 -5.06 6.62 12.48
C LEU A 76 -6.04 6.42 11.30
N LYS A 77 -5.78 7.13 10.20
CA LYS A 77 -6.53 6.97 8.95
C LYS A 77 -6.22 5.61 8.32
N PRO A 78 -7.23 4.82 7.92
CA PRO A 78 -7.04 3.57 7.18
C PRO A 78 -6.14 3.79 5.95
N ILE A 79 -5.25 2.84 5.70
CA ILE A 79 -4.35 2.88 4.55
C ILE A 79 -4.85 1.88 3.50
N ILE A 80 -5.16 2.38 2.30
CA ILE A 80 -5.38 1.55 1.11
C ILE A 80 -4.08 1.56 0.30
N ALA A 81 -3.56 0.39 -0.03
CA ALA A 81 -2.28 0.25 -0.72
C ALA A 81 -2.39 -0.50 -2.05
N ASP A 82 -1.48 -0.16 -2.95
CA ASP A 82 -1.30 -0.79 -4.24
C ASP A 82 -0.44 -2.05 -4.13
N ALA A 83 -1.00 -3.21 -4.46
CA ALA A 83 -0.28 -4.48 -4.49
C ALA A 83 0.06 -4.93 -5.93
N ASP A 84 -0.09 -4.02 -6.91
CA ASP A 84 0.15 -4.26 -8.33
C ASP A 84 -0.57 -5.53 -8.82
N MET A 85 0.10 -6.32 -9.65
CA MET A 85 -0.34 -7.64 -10.10
C MET A 85 0.00 -8.78 -9.12
N GLY A 86 0.48 -8.47 -7.90
CA GLY A 86 0.86 -9.44 -6.88
C GLY A 86 2.27 -10.04 -7.03
N HIS A 87 3.14 -9.42 -7.85
CA HIS A 87 4.58 -9.71 -8.03
C HIS A 87 4.98 -11.17 -8.36
N GLY A 88 4.04 -12.06 -8.68
CA GLY A 88 4.37 -13.44 -9.03
C GLY A 88 3.17 -14.37 -9.09
N GLY A 89 3.43 -15.65 -8.82
CA GLY A 89 2.41 -16.69 -8.69
C GLY A 89 1.67 -16.64 -7.35
N PRO A 90 0.71 -17.55 -7.11
CA PRO A 90 -0.15 -17.53 -5.93
C PRO A 90 0.61 -17.56 -4.59
N THR A 91 1.72 -18.30 -4.50
CA THR A 91 2.56 -18.32 -3.28
C THR A 91 3.25 -16.98 -3.01
N THR A 92 3.64 -16.24 -4.06
CA THR A 92 4.15 -14.87 -3.93
C THR A 92 3.04 -13.91 -3.51
N VAL A 93 1.86 -14.03 -4.11
CA VAL A 93 0.68 -13.22 -3.75
C VAL A 93 0.34 -13.36 -2.27
N MET A 94 0.37 -14.59 -1.74
CA MET A 94 0.20 -14.85 -0.30
C MET A 94 1.26 -14.11 0.52
N LYS A 95 2.55 -14.23 0.18
CA LYS A 95 3.62 -13.52 0.92
C LYS A 95 3.44 -12.00 0.89
N VAL A 96 3.08 -11.44 -0.26
CA VAL A 96 2.81 -10.00 -0.42
C VAL A 96 1.60 -9.58 0.43
N ALA A 97 0.51 -10.34 0.38
CA ALA A 97 -0.68 -10.09 1.19
C ALA A 97 -0.36 -10.10 2.70
N LYS A 98 0.40 -11.10 3.16
CA LYS A 98 0.88 -11.19 4.55
C LYS A 98 1.66 -9.95 4.95
N LEU A 99 2.61 -9.50 4.12
CA LEU A 99 3.39 -8.31 4.39
C LEU A 99 2.50 -7.07 4.53
N PHE A 100 1.53 -6.86 3.65
CA PHE A 100 0.63 -5.71 3.77
C PHE A 100 -0.16 -5.70 5.08
N ALA A 101 -0.69 -6.85 5.50
CA ALA A 101 -1.41 -6.98 6.77
C ALA A 101 -0.48 -6.68 7.96
N GLU A 102 0.72 -7.28 8.00
CA GLU A 102 1.69 -7.08 9.08
C GLU A 102 2.21 -5.63 9.16
N LYS A 103 2.25 -4.93 8.02
CA LYS A 103 2.75 -3.56 7.91
C LYS A 103 1.68 -2.50 8.20
N GLY A 104 0.42 -2.90 8.39
CA GLY A 104 -0.67 -2.03 8.81
C GLY A 104 -1.56 -1.49 7.68
N ALA A 105 -1.60 -2.16 6.52
CA ALA A 105 -2.58 -1.83 5.50
C ALA A 105 -4.00 -2.20 5.99
N ALA A 106 -4.96 -1.30 5.76
CA ALA A 106 -6.38 -1.57 6.02
C ALA A 106 -7.08 -2.24 4.82
N GLY A 107 -6.49 -2.10 3.63
CA GLY A 107 -6.92 -2.78 2.42
C GLY A 107 -5.84 -2.68 1.34
N ILE A 108 -5.87 -3.61 0.40
CA ILE A 108 -5.03 -3.57 -0.79
C ILE A 108 -5.89 -3.74 -2.03
N HIS A 109 -5.40 -3.25 -3.16
CA HIS A 109 -5.96 -3.56 -4.47
C HIS A 109 -4.93 -4.32 -5.31
N LEU A 110 -5.43 -5.23 -6.15
CA LEU A 110 -4.65 -6.03 -7.09
C LEU A 110 -5.23 -5.81 -8.48
N GLU A 111 -4.39 -5.90 -9.50
CA GLU A 111 -4.80 -5.81 -10.90
C GLU A 111 -4.60 -7.12 -11.69
N ASP A 112 -5.29 -7.22 -12.82
CA ASP A 112 -5.32 -8.38 -13.73
C ASP A 112 -4.29 -8.26 -14.87
N GLN A 113 -3.32 -7.36 -14.74
CA GLN A 113 -2.18 -7.32 -15.64
C GLN A 113 -1.20 -8.48 -15.41
N MET A 114 -0.44 -8.83 -16.44
CA MET A 114 0.58 -9.87 -16.41
C MET A 114 1.83 -9.39 -15.67
N VAL A 115 2.41 -10.26 -14.83
CA VAL A 115 3.71 -10.02 -14.18
C VAL A 115 4.77 -9.84 -15.26
N GLY A 116 5.53 -8.74 -15.20
CA GLY A 116 6.52 -8.36 -16.22
C GLY A 116 5.92 -7.67 -17.47
N GLY A 117 4.60 -7.65 -17.61
CA GLY A 117 3.87 -6.93 -18.65
C GLY A 117 3.05 -5.74 -18.11
N LYS A 118 3.21 -5.42 -16.82
CA LYS A 118 2.47 -4.37 -16.11
C LYS A 118 2.86 -2.99 -16.62
N ARG A 119 1.85 -2.14 -16.83
CA ARG A 119 1.99 -0.72 -17.18
C ARG A 119 1.00 0.12 -16.41
N CYS A 120 1.27 1.42 -16.30
CA CYS A 120 0.30 2.40 -15.81
C CYS A 120 -1.01 2.32 -16.63
N GLY A 121 -2.17 2.31 -15.96
CA GLY A 121 -3.48 2.11 -16.57
C GLY A 121 -3.91 3.18 -17.58
N HIS A 122 -3.20 4.31 -17.67
CA HIS A 122 -3.43 5.34 -18.69
C HIS A 122 -2.58 5.12 -19.96
N LEU A 123 -1.70 4.12 -19.96
CA LEU A 123 -0.81 3.79 -21.08
C LEU A 123 -1.38 2.61 -21.88
N SER A 124 -1.21 2.66 -23.19
CA SER A 124 -1.50 1.53 -24.07
C SER A 124 -0.52 0.38 -23.86
N GLY A 125 -0.94 -0.83 -24.23
CA GLY A 125 -0.07 -2.02 -24.21
C GLY A 125 -0.01 -2.73 -22.86
N ALA A 126 -1.02 -2.53 -22.01
CA ALA A 126 -1.28 -3.40 -20.87
C ALA A 126 -1.59 -4.82 -21.36
N VAL A 127 -1.02 -5.82 -20.71
CA VAL A 127 -1.23 -7.24 -21.04
C VAL A 127 -2.03 -7.87 -19.92
N LEU A 128 -3.22 -8.38 -20.23
CA LEU A 128 -4.11 -9.01 -19.25
C LEU A 128 -3.81 -10.50 -19.09
N VAL A 129 -4.02 -11.01 -17.88
CA VAL A 129 -4.08 -12.45 -17.61
C VAL A 129 -5.51 -12.98 -17.81
N PRO A 130 -5.70 -14.30 -17.98
CA PRO A 130 -7.04 -14.89 -17.94
C PRO A 130 -7.76 -14.59 -16.61
N THR A 131 -9.07 -14.44 -16.64
CA THR A 131 -9.89 -14.13 -15.43
C THR A 131 -9.63 -15.09 -14.27
N ALA A 132 -9.45 -16.38 -14.56
CA ALA A 132 -9.13 -17.41 -13.56
C ALA A 132 -7.83 -17.12 -12.81
N THR A 133 -6.82 -16.55 -13.49
CA THR A 133 -5.56 -16.16 -12.87
C THR A 133 -5.76 -15.01 -11.89
N HIS A 134 -6.54 -13.99 -12.26
CA HIS A 134 -6.82 -12.88 -11.34
C HIS A 134 -7.69 -13.33 -10.15
N LEU A 135 -8.70 -14.18 -10.38
CA LEU A 135 -9.49 -14.79 -9.30
C LEU A 135 -8.61 -15.58 -8.32
N MET A 136 -7.66 -16.36 -8.83
CA MET A 136 -6.70 -17.08 -7.98
C MET A 136 -5.88 -16.11 -7.12
N ARG A 137 -5.45 -14.96 -7.63
CA ARG A 137 -4.76 -13.93 -6.83
C ARG A 137 -5.67 -13.45 -5.67
N LEU A 138 -6.92 -13.11 -5.96
CA LEU A 138 -7.89 -12.66 -4.96
C LEU A 138 -8.16 -13.73 -3.88
N ILE A 139 -8.32 -15.00 -4.29
CA ILE A 139 -8.52 -16.13 -3.36
C ILE A 139 -7.27 -16.34 -2.50
N SER A 140 -6.08 -16.30 -3.07
CA SER A 140 -4.81 -16.42 -2.34
C SER A 140 -4.63 -15.30 -1.31
N THR A 141 -4.98 -14.06 -1.66
CA THR A 141 -4.97 -12.93 -0.72
C THR A 141 -5.95 -13.13 0.42
N ARG A 142 -7.21 -13.48 0.11
CA ARG A 142 -8.24 -13.77 1.11
C ARG A 142 -7.80 -14.88 2.06
N PHE A 143 -7.35 -16.01 1.51
CA PHE A 143 -6.87 -17.15 2.29
C PHE A 143 -5.72 -16.78 3.24
N GLN A 144 -4.83 -15.87 2.85
CA GLN A 144 -3.73 -15.45 3.70
C GLN A 144 -4.16 -14.54 4.86
N TRP A 145 -5.29 -13.85 4.73
CA TRP A 145 -5.81 -12.88 5.70
C TRP A 145 -6.89 -13.44 6.64
N ASP A 146 -7.50 -14.57 6.27
CA ASP A 146 -8.43 -15.32 7.12
C ASP A 146 -7.68 -16.09 8.23
#